data_AF-A0A916HVA2-F1
#
_entry.id   AF-A0A916HVA2-F1
#
_cell.length_a   1.000
_cell.length_b   1.000
_cell.length_c   1.000
_cell.angle_alpha   90.00
_cell.angle_beta   90.00
_cell.angle_gamma   90.00
#
_symmetry.space_group_name_H-M   'P 1'
#
loop_
_entity.id
_entity.type
_entity.pdbx_description
1 polymer ?
#
loop_
_entity_poly.entity_id
_entity_poly.type
_entity_poly.pdbx_seq_one_letter_code
_entity_poly.pdbx_strand_id
1 'polypeptide(L)'
;MTIKPRYILIVHAVVLAACGRVIPQETEMTKAVNTALAIAQTDIALTQTAMPTVTPTNTPTALPTATTTPTLIPTQLPAPVLTPDTTQVEKWEEYQTELANAVLSSNPERGSEPVAYENALCEWDILGQSGQEVYVFAICALAEENGNTGRLAIIYLAADESIRSVKVAEFKGSFYDLGLYPADIQQKFCYYFPFSPPDRPPCLINSVNPGGRIDVLRTHLDYRQINPAEPPLVVLSATPTP
;
A
#
# COMPACT_ATOMS: atom_id res chain seq x y z
N MET A 1 31.35 43.36 28.89
CA MET A 1 30.37 44.36 28.39
C MET A 1 29.16 43.56 27.93
N THR A 2 28.08 43.66 28.70
CA THR A 2 27.01 42.66 28.77
C THR A 2 25.75 43.30 28.24
N ILE A 3 25.20 42.80 27.12
CA ILE A 3 23.94 43.28 26.57
C ILE A 3 22.91 42.15 26.68
N LYS A 4 22.08 42.23 27.73
CA LYS A 4 20.84 41.47 27.86
C LYS A 4 19.76 42.12 26.99
N PRO A 5 19.12 41.42 26.05
CA PRO A 5 17.87 41.89 25.49
C PRO A 5 16.73 41.62 26.48
N ARG A 6 15.98 42.69 26.77
CA ARG A 6 14.76 42.75 27.56
C ARG A 6 13.54 42.57 26.64
N TYR A 7 12.58 41.77 27.10
CA TYR A 7 11.12 41.82 26.88
C TYR A 7 10.57 41.96 25.45
N ILE A 8 9.60 41.11 25.12
CA ILE A 8 8.24 41.52 24.77
C ILE A 8 7.31 40.34 25.11
N LEU A 9 6.53 40.53 26.17
CA LEU A 9 5.52 39.60 26.65
C LEU A 9 4.20 40.06 26.03
N ILE A 10 3.81 39.46 24.90
CA ILE A 10 2.54 39.78 24.24
C ILE A 10 1.46 38.96 24.92
N VAL A 11 0.74 39.60 25.84
CA VAL A 11 -0.53 39.14 26.38
C VAL A 11 -1.57 39.27 25.28
N HIS A 12 -1.89 38.18 24.57
CA HIS A 12 -3.09 38.13 23.73
C HIS A 12 -4.27 37.71 24.61
N ALA A 13 -5.16 38.68 24.80
CA ALA A 13 -6.45 38.52 25.46
C ALA A 13 -7.46 37.83 24.53
N VAL A 14 -7.97 36.69 25.01
CA VAL A 14 -9.36 36.18 24.98
C VAL A 14 -10.33 36.77 23.95
N VAL A 15 -10.90 35.89 23.11
CA VAL A 15 -12.36 35.85 22.85
C VAL A 15 -12.83 34.40 22.89
N LEU A 16 -13.51 34.02 23.97
CA LEU A 16 -14.31 32.80 24.10
C LEU A 16 -15.61 32.99 23.32
N ALA A 17 -15.75 32.36 22.16
CA ALA A 17 -17.04 32.20 21.48
C ALA A 17 -17.65 30.85 21.86
N ALA A 18 -18.57 30.88 22.82
CA ALA A 18 -19.40 29.75 23.19
C ALA A 18 -20.67 29.72 22.33
N CYS A 19 -20.71 28.85 21.33
CA CYS A 19 -21.91 28.33 20.66
C CYS A 19 -21.51 26.90 20.26
N GLY A 20 -22.16 25.80 20.60
CA GLY A 20 -23.49 25.49 21.08
C GLY A 20 -23.63 24.00 20.77
N ARG A 21 -23.74 23.14 21.79
CA ARG A 21 -23.87 21.69 21.59
C ARG A 21 -25.23 21.40 20.95
N VAL A 22 -25.22 20.92 19.71
CA VAL A 22 -26.32 20.12 19.18
C VAL A 22 -25.89 18.67 19.32
N ILE A 23 -26.58 17.95 20.20
CA ILE A 23 -26.46 16.50 20.37
C ILE A 23 -27.44 15.88 19.37
N PRO A 24 -26.99 15.18 18.31
CA PRO A 24 -27.87 14.30 17.56
C PRO A 24 -28.10 13.04 18.37
N GLN A 25 -29.36 12.92 18.77
CA GLN A 25 -30.08 11.80 19.33
C GLN A 25 -29.58 10.42 18.86
N GLU A 26 -29.16 9.64 19.86
CA GLU A 26 -28.98 8.19 19.82
C GLU A 26 -30.23 7.54 19.21
N THR A 27 -30.09 7.01 18.00
CA THR A 27 -31.15 6.20 17.38
C THR A 27 -30.79 4.75 17.60
N GLU A 28 -31.37 4.22 18.67
CA GLU A 28 -31.51 2.81 18.97
C GLU A 28 -32.17 2.12 17.75
N MET A 29 -31.40 1.35 16.97
CA MET A 29 -31.95 0.43 15.97
C MET A 29 -31.57 -1.01 16.33
N THR A 30 -32.49 -1.59 17.10
CA THR A 30 -33.16 -2.86 16.81
C THR A 30 -32.31 -4.00 16.24
N LYS A 31 -31.89 -4.84 17.18
CA LYS A 31 -31.68 -6.28 17.02
C LYS A 31 -32.84 -6.92 16.25
N ALA A 32 -32.61 -7.31 15.00
CA ALA A 32 -33.49 -8.22 14.25
C ALA A 32 -32.61 -9.04 13.29
N VAL A 33 -32.37 -10.32 13.57
CA VAL A 33 -33.16 -11.49 13.13
C VAL A 33 -32.25 -12.33 12.24
N ASN A 34 -31.94 -13.53 12.73
CA ASN A 34 -31.41 -14.63 11.97
C ASN A 34 -32.25 -14.86 10.71
N THR A 35 -31.62 -14.94 9.53
CA THR A 35 -32.19 -15.71 8.43
C THR A 35 -31.06 -16.41 7.70
N ALA A 36 -30.87 -17.68 8.06
CA ALA A 36 -30.22 -18.65 7.21
C ALA A 36 -31.02 -18.78 5.92
N LEU A 37 -30.38 -18.62 4.77
CA LEU A 37 -30.91 -19.10 3.50
C LEU A 37 -29.82 -19.91 2.79
N ALA A 38 -30.09 -21.21 2.74
CA ALA A 38 -29.38 -22.18 1.93
C ALA A 38 -30.01 -22.25 0.52
N ILE A 39 -29.28 -22.93 -0.39
CA ILE A 39 -29.73 -23.46 -1.69
C ILE A 39 -29.74 -22.37 -2.79
N ALA A 40 -29.02 -22.48 -3.91
CA ALA A 40 -29.04 -23.60 -4.85
C ALA A 40 -27.75 -23.73 -5.68
N GLN A 41 -27.27 -24.98 -5.81
CA GLN A 41 -26.45 -25.43 -6.92
C GLN A 41 -27.27 -25.38 -8.22
N THR A 42 -26.64 -24.98 -9.32
CA THR A 42 -27.14 -25.30 -10.66
C THR A 42 -25.97 -25.71 -11.54
N ASP A 43 -25.70 -27.01 -11.54
CA ASP A 43 -24.92 -27.67 -12.58
C ASP A 43 -25.71 -27.62 -13.89
N ILE A 44 -25.20 -26.86 -14.86
CA ILE A 44 -25.65 -26.95 -16.26
C ILE A 44 -24.45 -27.42 -17.08
N ALA A 45 -24.31 -28.75 -17.17
CA ALA A 45 -23.46 -29.39 -18.16
C ALA A 45 -24.17 -29.32 -19.53
N LEU A 46 -23.65 -28.50 -20.44
CA LEU A 46 -24.14 -28.43 -21.81
C LEU A 46 -23.35 -29.40 -22.70
N THR A 47 -23.96 -30.55 -22.99
CA THR A 47 -23.43 -31.53 -23.94
C THR A 47 -23.60 -31.00 -25.37
N GLN A 48 -22.51 -30.60 -26.02
CA GLN A 48 -22.51 -30.33 -27.47
C GLN A 48 -22.12 -31.59 -28.24
N THR A 49 -23.07 -32.11 -29.01
CA THR A 49 -22.87 -33.17 -30.00
C THR A 49 -22.28 -32.57 -31.27
N ALA A 50 -21.00 -32.82 -31.55
CA ALA A 50 -20.36 -32.42 -32.79
C ALA A 50 -20.76 -33.35 -33.94
N MET A 51 -21.16 -32.76 -35.08
CA MET A 51 -21.47 -33.47 -36.33
C MET A 51 -20.18 -33.65 -37.15
N PRO A 52 -19.92 -34.82 -37.76
CA PRO A 52 -18.75 -35.03 -38.59
C PRO A 52 -18.95 -34.40 -39.98
N THR A 53 -18.26 -33.30 -40.24
CA THR A 53 -18.18 -32.72 -41.60
C THR A 53 -16.92 -33.21 -42.29
N VAL A 54 -17.11 -33.86 -43.43
CA VAL A 54 -16.09 -34.47 -44.27
C VAL A 54 -15.49 -33.42 -45.23
N THR A 55 -14.16 -33.27 -45.15
CA THR A 55 -13.14 -33.12 -46.23
C THR A 55 -13.40 -32.13 -47.40
N PRO A 56 -12.42 -31.25 -47.69
CA PRO A 56 -11.49 -31.58 -48.78
C PRO A 56 -10.00 -31.47 -48.38
N THR A 57 -9.24 -32.50 -48.77
CA THR A 57 -7.79 -32.57 -48.63
C THR A 57 -7.14 -31.74 -49.74
N ASN A 58 -6.72 -30.53 -49.41
CA ASN A 58 -5.75 -29.79 -50.21
C ASN A 58 -4.36 -30.16 -49.71
N THR A 59 -3.56 -30.83 -50.55
CA THR A 59 -2.13 -31.09 -50.29
C THR A 59 -1.39 -29.75 -50.28
N PRO A 60 -0.91 -29.25 -49.12
CA PRO A 60 -0.17 -28.01 -49.07
C PRO A 60 1.26 -28.29 -49.53
N THR A 61 1.71 -27.54 -50.53
CA THR A 61 3.13 -27.41 -50.84
C THR A 61 3.85 -26.94 -49.58
N ALA A 62 4.79 -27.73 -49.08
CA ALA A 62 5.55 -27.43 -47.88
C ALA A 62 6.37 -26.15 -48.08
N LEU A 63 5.82 -25.01 -47.64
CA LEU A 63 6.57 -23.80 -47.40
C LEU A 63 7.50 -24.08 -46.22
N PRO A 64 8.80 -23.71 -46.26
CA PRO A 64 9.68 -23.87 -45.12
C PRO A 64 9.09 -23.08 -43.95
N THR A 65 8.49 -23.82 -43.01
CA THR A 65 7.99 -23.27 -41.75
C THR A 65 9.20 -22.72 -41.03
N ALA A 66 9.37 -21.41 -41.08
CA ALA A 66 10.30 -20.71 -40.21
C ALA A 66 9.97 -21.16 -38.80
N THR A 67 10.84 -21.98 -38.22
CA THR A 67 10.70 -22.42 -36.84
C THR A 67 10.90 -21.17 -36.01
N THR A 68 9.81 -20.53 -35.63
CA THR A 68 9.83 -19.41 -34.70
C THR A 68 10.32 -20.00 -33.39
N THR A 69 11.63 -19.91 -33.16
CA THR A 69 12.20 -20.13 -31.85
C THR A 69 11.43 -19.20 -30.93
N PRO A 70 10.64 -19.72 -29.96
CA PRO A 70 9.92 -18.86 -29.06
C PRO A 70 10.97 -18.03 -28.34
N THR A 71 11.00 -16.73 -28.64
CA THR A 71 11.80 -15.78 -27.87
C THR A 71 11.27 -15.92 -26.45
N LEU A 72 12.09 -16.50 -25.57
CA LEU A 72 11.76 -16.59 -24.16
C LEU A 72 11.59 -15.15 -23.68
N ILE A 73 10.33 -14.71 -23.57
CA ILE A 73 10.02 -13.45 -22.91
C ILE A 73 10.65 -13.58 -21.54
N PRO A 74 11.59 -12.70 -21.16
CA PRO A 74 12.20 -12.75 -19.85
C PRO A 74 11.07 -12.73 -18.83
N THR A 75 10.87 -13.85 -18.14
CA THR A 75 9.87 -13.94 -17.09
C THR A 75 10.27 -12.91 -16.05
N GLN A 76 9.51 -11.83 -15.95
CA GLN A 76 9.75 -10.79 -14.97
C GLN A 76 9.68 -11.45 -13.59
N LEU A 77 10.82 -11.46 -12.89
CA LEU A 77 10.86 -12.02 -11.55
C LEU A 77 9.90 -11.20 -10.67
N PRO A 78 8.94 -11.82 -9.97
CA PRO A 78 8.06 -11.10 -9.08
C PRO A 78 8.89 -10.33 -8.05
N ALA A 79 8.41 -9.14 -7.67
CA ALA A 79 9.08 -8.34 -6.65
C ALA A 79 9.19 -9.17 -5.35
N PRO A 80 10.34 -9.18 -4.66
CA PRO A 80 10.60 -9.93 -3.44
C PRO A 80 9.94 -9.21 -2.25
N VAL A 81 8.62 -9.10 -2.30
CA VAL A 81 7.76 -8.64 -1.21
C VAL A 81 7.55 -9.84 -0.29
N LEU A 82 7.72 -9.62 1.02
CA LEU A 82 7.39 -10.67 1.99
C LEU A 82 5.87 -10.81 2.10
N THR A 83 5.39 -12.05 2.13
CA THR A 83 4.01 -12.34 2.52
C THR A 83 3.86 -11.94 3.99
N PRO A 84 2.81 -11.18 4.35
CA PRO A 84 2.57 -10.83 5.75
C PRO A 84 2.24 -12.10 6.56
N ASP A 85 2.52 -12.05 7.85
CA ASP A 85 2.06 -13.09 8.77
C ASP A 85 0.56 -12.95 9.09
N THR A 86 0.00 -13.97 9.74
CA THR A 86 -1.43 -13.98 10.10
C THR A 86 -1.79 -12.81 11.02
N THR A 87 -0.91 -12.42 11.94
CA THR A 87 -1.16 -11.30 12.86
C THR A 87 -1.29 -9.98 12.10
N GLN A 88 -0.40 -9.73 11.12
CA GLN A 88 -0.42 -8.57 10.24
C GLN A 88 -1.67 -8.54 9.37
N VAL A 89 -2.12 -9.71 8.90
CA VAL A 89 -3.37 -9.84 8.15
C VAL A 89 -4.58 -9.55 9.03
N GLU A 90 -4.65 -10.07 10.25
CA GLU A 90 -5.78 -9.86 11.16
C GLU A 90 -5.85 -8.43 11.70
N LYS A 91 -4.71 -7.76 11.86
CA LYS A 91 -4.60 -6.39 12.41
C LYS A 91 -4.34 -5.33 11.35
N TRP A 92 -4.66 -5.58 10.07
CA TRP A 92 -4.30 -4.67 8.98
C TRP A 92 -4.86 -3.24 9.16
N GLU A 93 -6.01 -3.10 9.79
CA GLU A 93 -6.60 -1.78 10.10
C GLU A 93 -5.72 -0.97 11.05
N GLU A 94 -5.18 -1.61 12.10
CA GLU A 94 -4.23 -0.99 13.05
C GLU A 94 -2.97 -0.52 12.32
N TYR A 95 -2.42 -1.36 11.44
CA TYR A 95 -1.27 -1.01 10.60
C TYR A 95 -1.58 0.17 9.68
N GLN A 96 -2.75 0.19 9.05
CA GLN A 96 -3.16 1.30 8.18
C GLN A 96 -3.25 2.61 8.96
N THR A 97 -3.88 2.61 10.13
CA THR A 97 -4.01 3.80 10.98
C THR A 97 -2.64 4.35 11.38
N GLU A 98 -1.75 3.50 11.88
CA GLU A 98 -0.41 3.91 12.31
C GLU A 98 0.47 4.38 11.15
N LEU A 99 0.38 3.72 9.99
CA LEU A 99 1.07 4.16 8.78
C LEU A 99 0.52 5.50 8.27
N ALA A 100 -0.80 5.67 8.20
CA ALA A 100 -1.42 6.91 7.78
C ALA A 100 -0.97 8.09 8.65
N ASN A 101 -1.03 7.89 9.97
CA ASN A 101 -0.59 8.88 10.95
C ASN A 101 0.87 9.30 10.69
N ALA A 102 1.78 8.35 10.55
CA ALA A 102 3.19 8.66 10.36
C ALA A 102 3.51 9.25 8.97
N VAL A 103 2.97 8.65 7.91
CA VAL A 103 3.26 9.01 6.51
C VAL A 103 2.69 10.38 6.18
N LEU A 104 1.43 10.64 6.51
CA LEU A 104 0.76 11.89 6.17
C LEU A 104 1.26 13.05 7.04
N SER A 105 1.57 12.82 8.32
CA SER A 105 2.18 13.84 9.19
C SER A 105 3.60 14.21 8.78
N SER A 106 4.29 13.35 8.03
CA SER A 106 5.64 13.66 7.51
C SER A 106 5.62 14.64 6.33
N ASN A 107 4.45 15.02 5.82
CA ASN A 107 4.34 15.97 4.71
C ASN A 107 4.36 17.42 5.24
N PRO A 108 5.45 18.19 5.01
CA PRO A 108 5.54 19.56 5.51
C PRO A 108 4.51 20.51 4.89
N GLU A 109 3.94 20.15 3.73
CA GLU A 109 2.94 20.99 3.04
C GLU A 109 1.58 20.99 3.76
N ARG A 110 1.29 20.00 4.60
CA ARG A 110 -0.01 19.86 5.27
C ARG A 110 -0.16 20.71 6.54
N GLY A 111 0.89 21.43 6.94
CA GLY A 111 0.90 22.18 8.19
C GLY A 111 0.97 21.29 9.42
N SER A 112 1.13 21.91 10.59
CA SER A 112 1.37 21.21 11.87
C SER A 112 0.10 20.86 12.63
N GLU A 113 -1.08 21.09 12.04
CA GLU A 113 -2.35 20.82 12.72
C GLU A 113 -2.54 19.30 12.85
N PRO A 114 -2.85 18.78 14.06
CA PRO A 114 -3.12 17.37 14.27
C PRO A 114 -4.45 17.01 13.60
N VAL A 115 -4.40 16.67 12.31
CA VAL A 115 -5.54 16.13 11.58
C VAL A 115 -5.65 14.65 11.96
N ALA A 116 -6.79 14.27 12.52
CA ALA A 116 -7.12 12.86 12.69
C ALA A 116 -7.27 12.22 11.31
N TYR A 117 -6.40 11.25 10.99
CA TYR A 117 -6.38 10.57 9.70
C TYR A 117 -7.38 9.40 9.66
N GLU A 118 -8.55 9.56 10.29
CA GLU A 118 -9.58 8.50 10.43
C GLU A 118 -10.07 7.98 9.08
N ASN A 119 -10.06 8.84 8.05
CA ASN A 119 -10.46 8.51 6.67
C ASN A 119 -9.25 8.32 5.74
N ALA A 120 -8.06 8.13 6.28
CA ALA A 120 -6.88 7.85 5.47
C ALA A 120 -6.83 6.37 5.08
N LEU A 121 -6.45 6.14 3.83
CA LEU A 121 -6.20 4.81 3.29
C LEU A 121 -4.72 4.71 2.94
N CYS A 122 -4.16 3.52 3.16
CA CYS A 122 -2.78 3.24 2.79
C CYS A 122 -2.67 1.93 2.03
N GLU A 123 -1.79 1.91 1.04
CA GLU A 123 -1.27 0.72 0.40
C GLU A 123 0.21 0.58 0.76
N TRP A 124 0.66 -0.63 1.08
CA TRP A 124 2.06 -0.84 1.41
C TRP A 124 2.57 -2.21 1.01
N ASP A 125 3.88 -2.31 0.93
CA ASP A 125 4.61 -3.56 0.73
C ASP A 125 5.58 -3.79 1.88
N ILE A 126 5.71 -5.05 2.31
CA ILE A 126 6.74 -5.46 3.26
C ILE A 126 8.04 -5.73 2.50
N LEU A 127 9.01 -4.85 2.73
CA LEU A 127 10.34 -4.97 2.16
C LEU A 127 11.19 -5.96 2.94
N GLY A 128 10.97 -6.10 4.23
CA GLY A 128 11.66 -7.10 5.04
C GLY A 128 11.35 -6.97 6.52
N GLN A 129 11.93 -7.86 7.32
CA GLN A 129 11.77 -7.87 8.76
C GLN A 129 13.09 -8.25 9.43
N SER A 130 13.41 -7.58 10.54
CA SER A 130 14.56 -7.89 11.38
C SER A 130 14.16 -7.79 12.85
N GLY A 131 13.88 -8.94 13.47
CA GLY A 131 13.36 -8.98 14.83
C GLY A 131 12.01 -8.26 14.95
N GLN A 132 11.99 -7.19 15.74
CA GLN A 132 10.80 -6.36 16.01
C GLN A 132 10.66 -5.18 15.03
N GLU A 133 11.41 -5.17 13.94
CA GLU A 133 11.36 -4.11 12.92
C GLU A 133 10.81 -4.67 11.62
N VAL A 134 9.72 -4.08 11.13
CA VAL A 134 9.15 -4.38 9.81
C VAL A 134 9.42 -3.18 8.90
N TYR A 135 10.16 -3.40 7.83
CA TYR A 135 10.50 -2.35 6.87
C TYR A 135 9.48 -2.36 5.75
N VAL A 136 8.84 -1.21 5.50
CA VAL A 136 7.78 -1.09 4.50
C VAL A 136 7.99 0.09 3.57
N PHE A 137 7.44 -0.02 2.36
CA PHE A 137 7.14 1.14 1.53
C PHE A 137 5.63 1.34 1.52
N ALA A 138 5.17 2.51 1.94
CA ALA A 138 3.75 2.82 2.06
C ALA A 138 3.38 4.04 1.21
N ILE A 139 2.19 4.01 0.61
CA ILE A 139 1.54 5.10 -0.09
C ILE A 139 0.22 5.36 0.62
N CYS A 140 0.04 6.55 1.17
CA CYS A 140 -1.18 6.93 1.86
C CYS A 140 -1.86 8.12 1.20
N ALA A 141 -3.18 8.14 1.23
CA ALA A 141 -4.03 9.24 0.76
C ALA A 141 -5.16 9.50 1.76
N LEU A 142 -5.65 10.74 1.77
CA LEU A 142 -6.96 11.03 2.37
C LEU A 142 -8.04 10.72 1.34
N ALA A 143 -9.15 10.14 1.76
CA ALA A 143 -10.25 9.76 0.86
C ALA A 143 -10.79 10.93 0.00
N GLU A 144 -10.70 12.17 0.51
CA GLU A 144 -11.27 13.36 -0.13
C GLU A 144 -10.24 14.29 -0.77
N GLU A 145 -8.94 13.98 -0.68
CA GLU A 145 -7.89 14.84 -1.25
C GLU A 145 -7.28 14.23 -2.51
N ASN A 146 -7.10 15.08 -3.52
CA ASN A 146 -6.35 14.74 -4.72
C ASN A 146 -4.85 14.70 -4.38
N GLY A 147 -4.36 13.53 -4.00
CA GLY A 147 -2.94 13.30 -3.79
C GLY A 147 -2.66 12.06 -2.97
N ASN A 148 -1.48 11.49 -3.18
CA ASN A 148 -0.94 10.43 -2.35
C ASN A 148 0.50 10.73 -1.95
N THR A 149 0.87 10.29 -0.76
CA THR A 149 2.20 10.47 -0.19
C THR A 149 2.86 9.10 -0.05
N GLY A 150 3.90 8.85 -0.84
CA GLY A 150 4.75 7.67 -0.74
C GLY A 150 5.92 7.88 0.21
N ARG A 151 6.18 6.93 1.12
CA ARG A 151 7.26 6.98 2.10
C ARG A 151 7.79 5.58 2.42
N LEU A 152 9.10 5.52 2.67
CA LEU A 152 9.67 4.39 3.41
C LEU A 152 9.39 4.56 4.89
N ALA A 153 9.04 3.47 5.56
CA ALA A 153 8.82 3.45 6.99
C ALA A 153 9.36 2.18 7.65
N ILE A 154 9.60 2.29 8.96
CA ILE A 154 9.92 1.19 9.85
C ILE A 154 8.79 1.12 10.88
N ILE A 155 8.14 -0.03 10.95
CA ILE A 155 7.14 -0.34 11.98
C ILE A 155 7.89 -1.09 13.08
N TYR A 156 7.91 -0.50 14.27
CA TYR A 156 8.49 -1.11 15.46
C TYR A 156 7.40 -1.86 16.21
N LEU A 157 7.58 -3.16 16.40
CA LEU A 157 6.67 -4.02 17.13
C LEU A 157 7.13 -4.19 18.58
N ALA A 158 6.18 -4.40 19.48
CA ALA A 158 6.44 -4.90 20.82
C ALA A 158 6.60 -6.43 20.80
N ALA A 159 6.88 -7.02 21.97
CA ALA A 159 7.07 -8.48 22.10
C ALA A 159 5.78 -9.28 21.86
N ASP A 160 4.61 -8.65 21.99
CA ASP A 160 3.28 -9.21 21.70
C ASP A 160 2.80 -8.87 20.28
N GLU A 161 3.71 -8.42 19.41
CA GLU A 161 3.46 -8.04 18.03
C GLU A 161 2.50 -6.85 17.85
N SER A 162 2.19 -6.11 18.93
CA SER A 162 1.49 -4.82 18.83
C SER A 162 2.39 -3.74 18.24
N ILE A 163 1.81 -2.75 17.56
CA ILE A 163 2.58 -1.63 17.02
C ILE A 163 2.98 -0.71 18.15
N ARG A 164 4.30 -0.54 18.34
CA ARG A 164 4.86 0.41 19.31
C ARG A 164 5.00 1.80 18.71
N SER A 165 5.48 1.87 17.47
CA SER A 165 5.65 3.13 16.75
C SER A 165 5.95 2.91 15.27
N VAL A 166 5.70 3.93 14.46
CA VAL A 166 6.08 3.96 13.04
C VAL A 166 7.04 5.13 12.81
N LYS A 167 8.18 4.87 12.18
CA LYS A 167 9.16 5.90 11.81
C LYS A 167 9.31 5.98 10.30
N VAL A 168 9.02 7.16 9.75
CA VAL A 168 9.19 7.45 8.33
C VAL A 168 10.65 7.86 8.04
N ALA A 169 11.18 7.44 6.89
CA ALA A 169 12.48 7.92 6.41
C ALA A 169 12.43 9.42 6.13
N GLU A 170 13.36 10.17 6.72
CA GLU A 170 13.50 11.60 6.48
C GLU A 170 14.04 11.87 5.07
N PHE A 171 13.61 12.99 4.48
CA PHE A 171 14.20 13.49 3.25
C PHE A 171 15.47 14.28 3.57
N LYS A 172 16.60 13.87 2.98
CA LYS A 172 17.84 14.63 2.93
C LYS A 172 18.02 15.16 1.51
N GLY A 173 17.49 16.36 1.26
CA GLY A 173 17.42 16.93 -0.08
C GLY A 173 16.40 16.17 -0.95
N SER A 174 16.84 15.60 -2.07
CA SER A 174 15.98 14.88 -3.01
C SER A 174 15.84 13.39 -2.72
N PHE A 175 16.47 12.87 -1.66
CA PHE A 175 16.55 11.44 -1.39
C PHE A 175 16.16 11.11 0.05
N TYR A 176 15.60 9.92 0.24
CA TYR A 176 15.37 9.36 1.57
C TYR A 176 16.71 9.04 2.25
N ASP A 177 16.80 9.36 3.54
CA ASP A 177 17.85 8.86 4.41
C ASP A 177 17.64 7.36 4.66
N LEU A 178 18.40 6.53 3.94
CA LEU A 178 18.36 5.08 4.09
C LEU A 178 19.33 4.57 5.17
N GLY A 179 20.02 5.44 5.91
CA GLY A 179 20.99 5.02 6.92
C GLY A 179 20.40 4.13 8.03
N LEU A 180 19.08 4.16 8.21
CA LEU A 180 18.35 3.34 9.17
C LEU A 180 17.91 1.98 8.60
N TYR A 181 18.13 1.72 7.31
CA TYR A 181 17.64 0.52 6.62
C TYR A 181 18.80 -0.44 6.34
N PRO A 182 18.65 -1.74 6.62
CA PRO A 182 19.64 -2.75 6.24
C PRO A 182 19.93 -2.76 4.73
N ALA A 183 21.15 -3.12 4.33
CA ALA A 183 21.61 -2.99 2.95
C ALA A 183 20.76 -3.80 1.94
N ASP A 184 20.25 -4.95 2.34
CA ASP A 184 19.34 -5.78 1.56
C ASP A 184 17.97 -5.11 1.36
N ILE A 185 17.46 -4.40 2.37
CA ILE A 185 16.24 -3.59 2.27
C ILE A 185 16.44 -2.39 1.36
N GLN A 186 17.60 -1.73 1.44
CA GLN A 186 17.94 -0.61 0.55
C GLN A 186 17.92 -1.02 -0.93
N GLN A 187 18.34 -2.24 -1.26
CA GLN A 187 18.28 -2.74 -2.64
C GLN A 187 16.84 -2.94 -3.14
N LYS A 188 15.90 -3.30 -2.25
CA LYS A 188 14.49 -3.46 -2.64
C LYS A 188 13.81 -2.13 -2.94
N PHE A 189 14.35 -1.01 -2.47
CA PHE A 189 13.82 0.32 -2.81
C PHE A 189 13.83 0.59 -4.33
N CYS A 190 14.77 -0.03 -5.05
CA CYS A 190 14.89 0.05 -6.50
C CYS A 190 13.65 -0.44 -7.27
N TYR A 191 12.76 -1.23 -6.64
CA TYR A 191 11.51 -1.65 -7.28
C TYR A 191 10.50 -0.50 -7.43
N TYR A 192 10.61 0.54 -6.61
CA TYR A 192 9.66 1.65 -6.57
C TYR A 192 10.16 2.89 -7.30
N PHE A 193 11.47 3.10 -7.33
CA PHE A 193 12.07 4.32 -7.90
C PHE A 193 13.13 3.98 -8.95
N PRO A 194 13.01 4.54 -10.18
CA PRO A 194 13.98 4.33 -11.25
C PRO A 194 15.38 4.91 -11.01
N PHE A 195 15.55 5.75 -9.98
CA PHE A 195 16.77 6.53 -9.80
C PHE A 195 17.54 6.07 -8.57
N SER A 196 18.75 5.54 -8.79
CA SER A 196 19.76 5.43 -7.73
C SER A 196 20.40 6.81 -7.51
N PRO A 197 20.51 7.29 -6.26
CA PRO A 197 21.39 8.42 -5.97
C PRO A 197 22.83 8.08 -6.41
N PRO A 198 23.63 9.07 -6.84
CA PRO A 198 25.00 8.83 -7.31
C PRO A 198 25.91 8.18 -6.26
N ASP A 199 25.63 8.38 -4.98
CA ASP A 199 26.44 7.88 -3.86
C ASP A 199 26.01 6.47 -3.36
N ARG A 200 25.15 5.76 -4.10
CA ARG A 200 24.66 4.44 -3.70
C ARG A 200 25.05 3.33 -4.67
N PRO A 201 25.13 2.08 -4.20
CA PRO A 201 25.29 0.94 -5.08
C PRO A 201 24.23 1.01 -6.20
N PRO A 202 24.61 0.78 -7.46
CA PRO A 202 23.66 0.76 -8.55
C PRO A 202 22.58 -0.28 -8.23
N CYS A 203 21.33 0.07 -8.50
CA CYS A 203 20.24 -0.89 -8.43
C CYS A 203 20.61 -2.12 -9.26
N LEU A 204 20.86 -3.26 -8.58
CA LEU A 204 21.23 -4.52 -9.24
C LEU A 204 20.09 -5.09 -10.10
N ILE A 205 18.91 -4.50 -9.95
CA ILE A 205 17.68 -4.92 -10.58
C ILE A 205 17.49 -4.02 -11.79
N ASN A 206 17.91 -4.50 -12.96
CA ASN A 206 17.47 -3.96 -14.24
C ASN A 206 15.99 -4.29 -14.41
N SER A 207 15.13 -3.68 -13.59
CA SER A 207 13.69 -3.77 -13.80
C SER A 207 13.42 -3.11 -15.14
N VAL A 208 12.82 -3.86 -16.07
CA VAL A 208 12.44 -3.37 -17.41
C VAL A 208 11.34 -2.30 -17.29
N ASN A 209 10.71 -2.18 -16.13
CA ASN A 209 9.70 -1.17 -15.82
C ASN A 209 9.85 -0.66 -14.38
N PRO A 210 10.85 0.20 -14.09
CA PRO A 210 10.99 0.80 -12.78
C PRO A 210 9.81 1.76 -12.54
N GLY A 211 9.00 1.49 -11.51
CA GLY A 211 7.75 2.20 -11.23
C GLY A 211 6.49 1.35 -11.38
N GLY A 212 6.57 0.18 -12.03
CA GLY A 212 5.40 -0.69 -12.16
C GLY A 212 4.75 -1.06 -10.82
N ARG A 213 5.55 -1.26 -9.75
CA ARG A 213 4.99 -1.57 -8.43
C ARG A 213 4.32 -0.38 -7.75
N ILE A 214 4.89 0.83 -7.86
CA ILE A 214 4.27 2.02 -7.27
C ILE A 214 2.92 2.32 -7.93
N ASP A 215 2.79 2.06 -9.23
CA ASP A 215 1.55 2.25 -9.97
C ASP A 215 0.48 1.21 -9.60
N VAL A 216 0.88 -0.03 -9.32
CA VAL A 216 -0.04 -1.06 -8.79
C VAL A 216 -0.59 -0.65 -7.42
N LEU A 217 0.28 -0.18 -6.51
CA LEU A 217 -0.15 0.30 -5.19
C LEU A 217 -1.08 1.52 -5.34
N ARG A 218 -0.77 2.49 -6.20
CA ARG A 218 -1.64 3.65 -6.45
C ARG A 218 -2.99 3.27 -7.04
N THR A 219 -3.00 2.39 -8.03
CA THR A 219 -4.23 1.94 -8.69
C THR A 219 -5.16 1.26 -7.68
N HIS A 220 -4.61 0.46 -6.77
CA HIS A 220 -5.41 -0.15 -5.72
C HIS A 220 -5.87 0.85 -4.66
N LEU A 221 -5.02 1.82 -4.29
CA LEU A 221 -5.40 2.90 -3.39
C LEU A 221 -6.59 3.70 -3.95
N ASP A 222 -6.55 4.04 -5.24
CA ASP A 222 -7.64 4.75 -5.94
C ASP A 222 -8.92 3.89 -5.94
N TYR A 223 -8.81 2.58 -6.14
CA TYR A 223 -9.96 1.67 -6.04
C TYR A 223 -10.56 1.64 -4.62
N ARG A 224 -9.73 1.65 -3.58
CA ARG A 224 -10.18 1.63 -2.18
C ARG A 224 -10.79 2.95 -1.73
N GLN A 225 -10.42 4.08 -2.33
CA GLN A 225 -11.09 5.35 -2.06
C GLN A 225 -12.61 5.28 -2.32
N ILE A 226 -13.04 4.45 -3.29
CA ILE A 226 -14.46 4.19 -3.56
C ILE A 226 -14.96 2.85 -2.98
N ASN A 227 -14.07 2.03 -2.40
CA ASN A 227 -14.37 0.75 -1.74
C ASN A 227 -13.59 0.61 -0.42
N PRO A 228 -13.87 1.43 0.62
CA PRO A 228 -13.01 1.52 1.80
C PRO A 228 -12.97 0.25 2.66
N ALA A 229 -13.95 -0.64 2.52
CA ALA A 229 -13.98 -1.93 3.20
C ALA A 229 -13.03 -2.98 2.57
N GLU A 230 -12.53 -2.73 1.36
CA GLU A 230 -11.55 -3.61 0.74
C GLU A 230 -10.21 -3.50 1.51
N PRO A 231 -9.56 -4.61 1.87
CA PRO A 231 -8.28 -4.57 2.56
C PRO A 231 -7.13 -4.21 1.60
N PRO A 232 -5.96 -3.79 2.08
CA PRO A 232 -4.81 -3.46 1.25
C PRO A 232 -4.25 -4.66 0.48
N LEU A 233 -3.49 -4.41 -0.60
CA LEU A 233 -2.92 -5.47 -1.46
C LEU A 233 -2.06 -6.47 -0.68
N VAL A 234 -1.35 -6.00 0.35
CA VAL A 234 -0.52 -6.87 1.20
C VAL A 234 -1.35 -7.97 1.85
N VAL A 235 -2.57 -7.66 2.30
CA VAL A 235 -3.51 -8.62 2.89
C VAL A 235 -4.09 -9.54 1.84
N LEU A 236 -4.51 -8.99 0.70
CA LEU A 236 -5.05 -9.77 -0.41
C LEU A 236 -4.03 -10.81 -0.93
N SER A 237 -2.74 -10.45 -0.95
CA SER A 237 -1.66 -11.33 -1.38
C SER A 237 -1.36 -12.48 -0.42
N ALA A 238 -1.83 -12.39 0.83
CA ALA A 238 -1.60 -13.38 1.87
C ALA A 238 -2.68 -14.47 1.91
N THR A 239 -3.83 -14.21 1.27
CA THR A 239 -4.95 -15.14 1.30
C THR A 239 -4.68 -16.29 0.33
N PRO A 240 -4.63 -17.56 0.80
CA PRO A 240 -4.45 -18.70 -0.09
C PRO A 240 -5.56 -18.71 -1.14
N THR A 241 -5.20 -18.83 -2.41
CA THR A 241 -6.19 -19.03 -3.47
C THR A 241 -6.90 -20.37 -3.19
N PRO A 242 -8.24 -20.38 -3.08
CA PRO A 242 -9.00 -21.59 -2.72
C PRO A 242 -8.86 -22.72 -3.73
#